data_AF-A0A0V0GB29-F1
#
_entry.id   AF-A0A0V0GB29-F1
#
_cell.length_a   1.000
_cell.length_b   1.000
_cell.length_c   1.000
_cell.angle_alpha   90.00
_cell.angle_beta   90.00
_cell.angle_gamma   90.00
#
_symmetry.space_group_name_H-M   'P 1'
#
loop_
_entity.id
_entity.type
_entity.pdbx_description
1 polymer ?
#
loop_
_entity_poly.entity_id
_entity_poly.type
_entity_poly.pdbx_seq_one_letter_code
_entity_poly.pdbx_strand_id
1 'polypeptide(L)'
;MEPIASYVLLDVETTGLQGSHYGRTKITEICLVGVIKNHFKFQKKSEINSCSVSEIPRVVNKLTMCFQPEKYLSPKSEENSGLHNELLEELKPFNSEFCDMLNNFVNSLPKPVCLLAHNGIKHDFPLLLAHTKILGKPLPDDVLCADTLPAFKELRENNYYSWETLGDITSSSNEPTVSEIIDLTEEGDIAEKKDQNEPKTPKRITQSHCPSLKEKNSTGNFEPTTPEKASVKKNLNELTETPNKLKSVYHRLYKENIPKEHTAEGDTEAMLKCIAKFGEQFHIWVQENYIHLNEIQRCW
;
A
#
# COMPACT_ATOMS: atom_id res chain seq x y z
N MET A 1 4.22 15.32 26.31
CA MET A 1 3.87 15.41 24.88
C MET A 1 2.39 15.65 24.78
N GLU A 2 1.97 16.48 23.83
CA GLU A 2 0.54 16.68 23.56
C GLU A 2 -0.04 15.42 22.89
N PRO A 3 -1.29 15.03 23.21
CA PRO A 3 -1.91 13.86 22.62
C PRO A 3 -2.25 14.12 21.15
N ILE A 4 -1.98 13.17 20.26
CA ILE A 4 -2.36 13.26 18.84
C ILE A 4 -3.87 13.47 18.73
N ALA A 5 -4.30 14.50 18.00
CA ALA A 5 -5.71 14.86 17.89
C ALA A 5 -6.38 14.29 16.63
N SER A 6 -5.62 14.12 15.55
CA SER A 6 -6.13 13.61 14.29
C SER A 6 -5.13 12.72 13.56
N TYR A 7 -5.66 11.85 12.70
CA TYR A 7 -4.89 11.03 11.80
C TYR A 7 -5.17 11.40 10.35
N VAL A 8 -4.15 11.28 9.52
CA VAL A 8 -4.27 11.26 8.06
C VAL A 8 -3.75 9.92 7.59
N LEU A 9 -4.65 9.03 7.23
CA LEU A 9 -4.28 7.78 6.59
C LEU A 9 -3.86 8.07 5.16
N LEU A 10 -2.75 7.46 4.74
CA LEU A 10 -2.10 7.68 3.46
C LEU A 10 -1.81 6.34 2.80
N ASP A 11 -2.10 6.27 1.51
CA ASP A 11 -1.62 5.22 0.62
C ASP A 11 -1.27 5.84 -0.75
N VAL A 12 -0.23 5.32 -1.40
CA VAL A 12 0.20 5.73 -2.75
C VAL A 12 0.39 4.54 -3.68
N GLU A 13 -0.22 4.64 -4.87
CA GLU A 13 0.15 3.78 -6.00
C GLU A 13 1.29 4.43 -6.78
N THR A 14 2.18 3.59 -7.31
CA THR A 14 3.40 4.07 -7.96
C THR A 14 3.74 3.31 -9.24
N THR A 15 4.60 3.91 -10.07
CA THR A 15 5.09 3.31 -11.31
C THR A 15 5.88 2.01 -11.12
N GLY A 16 6.32 1.70 -9.91
CA GLY A 16 7.14 0.52 -9.62
C GLY A 16 7.76 0.57 -8.24
N LEU A 17 8.41 -0.52 -7.84
CA LEU A 17 9.10 -0.59 -6.55
C LEU A 17 10.12 0.54 -6.38
N GLN A 18 10.27 0.99 -5.14
CA GLN A 18 11.24 2.02 -4.80
C GLN A 18 12.67 1.53 -5.09
N GLY A 19 13.45 2.39 -5.73
CA GLY A 19 14.89 2.20 -5.87
C GLY A 19 15.64 3.45 -5.42
N SER A 20 16.94 3.31 -5.19
CA SER A 20 17.83 4.34 -4.63
C SER A 20 18.16 5.50 -5.58
N HIS A 21 17.59 5.52 -6.79
CA HIS A 21 17.87 6.52 -7.81
C HIS A 21 16.74 7.54 -7.94
N TYR A 22 17.12 8.82 -8.01
CA TYR A 22 16.21 9.95 -8.21
C TYR A 22 15.24 9.71 -9.39
N GLY A 23 13.95 9.90 -9.15
CA GLY A 23 12.91 9.82 -10.17
C GLY A 23 12.62 8.41 -10.70
N ARG A 24 13.21 7.37 -10.09
CA ARG A 24 12.97 5.99 -10.50
C ARG A 24 11.53 5.56 -10.26
N THR A 25 10.93 6.02 -9.17
CA THR A 25 9.55 5.75 -8.78
C THR A 25 8.76 7.05 -8.77
N LYS A 26 7.56 7.04 -9.34
CA LYS A 26 6.66 8.19 -9.43
C LYS A 26 5.30 7.80 -8.91
N ILE A 27 4.63 8.73 -8.23
CA ILE A 27 3.26 8.53 -7.72
C ILE A 27 2.28 8.59 -8.89
N THR A 28 1.40 7.60 -8.99
CA THR A 28 0.34 7.51 -10.00
C THR A 28 -1.04 7.76 -9.39
N GLU A 29 -1.23 7.38 -8.12
CA GLU A 29 -2.45 7.66 -7.35
C GLU A 29 -2.06 7.92 -5.89
N ILE A 30 -2.80 8.81 -5.23
CA ILE A 30 -2.67 9.06 -3.79
C ILE A 30 -4.05 9.13 -3.17
N CYS A 31 -4.18 8.59 -1.96
CA CYS A 31 -5.35 8.78 -1.12
C CYS A 31 -4.96 9.28 0.26
N LEU A 32 -5.72 10.25 0.76
CA LEU A 32 -5.62 10.81 2.10
C LEU A 32 -6.97 10.71 2.77
N VAL A 33 -7.03 10.09 3.94
CA VAL A 33 -8.24 10.00 4.76
C VAL A 33 -7.98 10.60 6.13
N GLY A 34 -8.55 11.79 6.35
CA GLY A 34 -8.45 12.57 7.58
C GLY A 34 -9.56 12.24 8.57
N VAL A 35 -9.19 11.88 9.80
CA VAL A 35 -10.13 11.54 10.89
C VAL A 35 -9.67 12.12 12.22
N ILE A 36 -10.62 12.49 13.09
CA ILE A 36 -10.33 12.92 14.46
C ILE A 36 -10.21 11.69 15.35
N LYS A 37 -9.11 11.58 16.12
CA LYS A 37 -8.81 10.41 16.97
C LYS A 37 -9.93 10.10 17.97
N ASN A 38 -10.53 11.13 18.56
CA ASN A 38 -11.58 10.95 19.56
C ASN A 38 -12.93 10.56 18.95
N HIS A 39 -13.07 10.52 17.61
CA HIS A 39 -14.30 10.06 16.95
C HIS A 39 -14.33 8.54 16.76
N PHE A 40 -13.23 7.84 17.01
CA PHE A 40 -13.26 6.38 17.13
C PHE A 40 -14.06 6.02 18.39
N LYS A 41 -15.18 5.32 18.21
CA LYS A 41 -15.99 4.86 19.34
C LYS A 41 -15.42 3.55 19.87
N PHE A 42 -14.98 3.55 21.13
CA PHE A 42 -14.66 2.31 21.84
C PHE A 42 -15.87 1.87 22.65
N GLN A 43 -16.44 0.72 22.34
CA GLN A 43 -17.44 0.13 23.22
C GLN A 43 -16.73 -0.43 24.46
N LYS A 44 -17.20 -0.04 25.66
CA LYS A 44 -16.79 -0.70 26.90
C LYS A 44 -17.29 -2.14 26.86
N LYS A 45 -16.44 -3.10 27.27
CA LYS A 45 -16.68 -4.55 27.37
C LYS A 45 -17.86 -4.98 28.30
N SER A 46 -18.81 -4.10 28.60
CA SER A 46 -19.83 -4.32 29.64
C SER A 46 -21.15 -4.95 29.15
N GLU A 47 -21.30 -5.34 27.89
CA GLU A 47 -22.51 -6.04 27.44
C GLU A 47 -22.16 -7.34 26.72
N ILE A 48 -22.41 -8.43 27.45
CA ILE A 48 -22.28 -9.84 27.07
C ILE A 48 -23.11 -10.10 25.80
N ASN A 49 -22.48 -10.71 24.79
CA ASN A 49 -23.09 -11.30 23.58
C ASN A 49 -23.53 -10.38 22.42
N SER A 50 -22.92 -9.22 22.21
CA SER A 50 -23.01 -8.56 20.90
C SER A 50 -21.65 -8.56 20.20
N CYS A 51 -21.62 -9.02 18.95
CA CYS A 51 -20.48 -8.89 18.07
C CYS A 51 -20.20 -7.39 17.92
N SER A 52 -19.25 -6.86 18.68
CA SER A 52 -19.03 -5.43 18.78
C SER A 52 -18.50 -4.91 17.44
N VAL A 53 -19.34 -4.13 16.77
CA VAL A 53 -18.97 -3.43 15.55
C VAL A 53 -18.17 -2.21 15.98
N SER A 54 -16.84 -2.28 15.89
CA SER A 54 -16.02 -1.06 15.94
C SER A 54 -16.46 -0.16 14.79
N GLU A 55 -17.09 0.96 15.13
CA GLU A 55 -17.61 1.90 14.13
C GLU A 55 -16.47 2.79 13.61
N ILE A 56 -16.34 2.84 12.29
CA ILE A 56 -15.55 3.85 11.61
C ILE A 56 -16.14 5.23 11.95
N PRO A 57 -15.31 6.26 12.26
CA PRO A 57 -15.80 7.62 12.44
C PRO A 57 -16.71 8.07 11.29
N ARG A 58 -17.88 8.65 11.57
CA ARG A 58 -18.76 9.20 10.53
C ARG A 58 -18.20 10.47 9.88
N VAL A 59 -17.45 11.25 10.65
CA VAL A 59 -16.81 12.49 10.19
C VAL A 59 -15.45 12.11 9.63
N VAL A 60 -15.36 12.12 8.30
CA VAL A 60 -14.17 11.74 7.53
C VAL A 60 -13.98 12.75 6.41
N ASN A 61 -12.76 13.26 6.27
CA ASN A 61 -12.35 14.07 5.12
C ASN A 61 -11.53 13.16 4.18
N LYS A 62 -11.79 13.19 2.88
CA LYS A 62 -11.08 12.36 1.89
C LYS A 62 -10.57 13.21 0.74
N LEU A 63 -9.35 12.93 0.30
CA LEU A 63 -8.77 13.45 -0.93
C LEU A 63 -8.11 12.29 -1.68
N THR A 64 -8.60 11.99 -2.89
CA THR A 64 -8.03 10.96 -3.76
C THR A 64 -7.75 11.59 -5.12
N MET A 65 -6.53 11.42 -5.65
CA MET A 65 -6.12 11.99 -6.93
C MET A 65 -5.19 11.05 -7.68
N CYS A 66 -5.36 11.00 -9.00
CA CYS A 66 -4.43 10.35 -9.91
C CYS A 66 -3.51 11.38 -10.58
N PHE A 67 -2.33 10.94 -11.01
CA PHE A 67 -1.32 11.78 -11.64
C PHE A 67 -0.78 11.14 -12.90
N GLN A 68 -0.39 11.98 -13.85
CA GLN A 68 0.48 11.56 -14.95
C GLN A 68 1.91 11.41 -14.39
N PRO A 69 2.50 10.20 -14.35
CA PRO A 69 3.75 9.97 -13.62
C PRO A 69 5.03 10.43 -14.34
N GLU A 70 4.94 10.96 -15.56
CA GLU A 70 6.07 11.31 -16.44
C GLU A 70 7.03 10.13 -16.71
N LYS A 71 6.57 8.90 -16.46
CA LYS A 71 7.34 7.66 -16.58
C LYS A 71 6.42 6.48 -16.87
N TYR A 72 6.92 5.48 -17.58
CA TYR A 72 6.16 4.24 -17.80
C TYR A 72 5.94 3.46 -16.50
N LEU A 73 4.73 2.96 -16.30
CA LEU A 73 4.45 2.01 -15.24
C LEU A 73 5.11 0.67 -15.57
N SER A 74 5.62 -0.01 -14.55
CA SER A 74 6.09 -1.39 -14.71
C SER A 74 4.90 -2.32 -14.95
N PRO A 75 5.06 -3.43 -15.70
CA PRO A 75 3.97 -4.38 -15.93
C PRO A 75 3.32 -4.87 -14.64
N LYS A 76 4.11 -5.02 -13.56
CA LYS A 76 3.61 -5.44 -12.25
C LYS A 76 2.77 -4.36 -11.56
N SER A 77 3.16 -3.09 -11.70
CA SER A 77 2.36 -1.96 -11.20
C SER A 77 1.05 -1.82 -11.95
N GLU A 78 1.06 -1.99 -13.28
CA GLU A 78 -0.16 -1.94 -14.08
C GLU A 78 -1.12 -3.08 -13.73
N GLU A 79 -0.59 -4.29 -13.59
CA GLU A 79 -1.37 -5.47 -13.19
C GLU A 79 -2.04 -5.28 -11.82
N ASN A 80 -1.28 -4.78 -10.84
CA ASN A 80 -1.78 -4.63 -9.48
C ASN A 80 -2.80 -3.47 -9.38
N SER A 81 -2.43 -2.27 -9.86
CA SER A 81 -3.25 -1.06 -9.67
C SER A 81 -4.39 -0.92 -10.69
N GLY A 82 -4.29 -1.60 -11.83
CA GLY A 82 -5.17 -1.39 -12.98
C GLY A 82 -4.93 -0.06 -13.71
N LEU A 83 -3.97 0.76 -13.27
CA LEU A 83 -3.56 1.98 -13.95
C LEU A 83 -2.58 1.66 -15.08
N HIS A 84 -2.64 2.42 -16.16
CA HIS A 84 -1.65 2.40 -17.24
C HIS A 84 -1.48 3.81 -17.79
N ASN A 85 -0.36 4.05 -18.48
CA ASN A 85 0.03 5.40 -18.88
C ASN A 85 -1.02 6.12 -19.75
N GLU A 86 -1.74 5.40 -20.60
CA GLU A 86 -2.80 5.95 -21.46
C GLU A 86 -4.00 6.47 -20.66
N LEU A 87 -4.37 5.83 -19.55
CA LEU A 87 -5.45 6.33 -18.68
C LEU A 87 -5.08 7.63 -17.97
N LEU A 88 -3.79 7.83 -17.73
CA LEU A 88 -3.26 8.94 -16.94
C LEU A 88 -2.78 10.10 -17.82
N GLU A 89 -2.84 9.99 -19.15
CA GLU A 89 -2.15 10.90 -20.07
C GLU A 89 -2.68 12.35 -20.04
N GLU A 90 -3.98 12.52 -19.77
CA GLU A 90 -4.63 13.83 -19.71
C GLU A 90 -4.47 14.52 -18.35
N LEU A 91 -3.97 13.81 -17.33
CA LEU A 91 -3.82 14.33 -15.99
C LEU A 91 -2.55 15.17 -15.85
N LYS A 92 -2.51 15.98 -14.78
CA LYS A 92 -1.30 16.70 -14.41
C LYS A 92 -0.34 15.77 -13.64
N PRO A 93 0.98 15.97 -13.76
CA PRO A 93 1.93 15.37 -12.84
C PRO A 93 1.75 15.87 -11.41
N PHE A 94 2.33 15.15 -10.46
CA PHE A 94 2.47 15.62 -9.08
C PHE A 94 3.23 16.95 -9.07
N ASN A 95 2.57 18.03 -8.65
CA ASN A 95 3.04 19.40 -8.83
C ASN A 95 2.81 20.29 -7.60
N SER A 96 3.23 21.57 -7.69
CA SER A 96 3.11 22.55 -6.61
C SER A 96 1.68 22.76 -6.12
N GLU A 97 0.69 22.77 -7.03
CA GLU A 97 -0.71 22.99 -6.71
C GLU A 97 -1.26 21.84 -5.88
N PHE A 98 -0.84 20.60 -6.16
CA PHE A 98 -1.16 19.47 -5.31
C PHE A 98 -0.47 19.59 -3.94
N CYS A 99 0.79 20.03 -3.87
CA CYS A 99 1.44 20.27 -2.58
C CYS A 99 0.70 21.31 -1.73
N ASP A 100 0.16 22.37 -2.33
CA ASP A 100 -0.67 23.34 -1.62
C ASP A 100 -1.97 22.71 -1.11
N MET A 101 -2.61 21.85 -1.90
CA MET A 101 -3.80 21.09 -1.49
C MET A 101 -3.50 20.14 -0.33
N LEU A 102 -2.38 19.40 -0.40
CA LEU A 102 -1.91 18.50 0.64
C LEU A 102 -1.66 19.24 1.96
N ASN A 103 -0.94 20.37 1.90
CA ASN A 103 -0.68 21.21 3.07
C ASN A 103 -1.99 21.73 3.69
N ASN A 104 -2.92 22.23 2.86
CA ASN A 104 -4.21 22.72 3.33
C ASN A 104 -5.07 21.60 3.94
N PHE A 105 -5.04 20.40 3.36
CA PHE A 105 -5.74 19.24 3.90
C PHE A 105 -5.24 18.92 5.32
N VAL A 106 -3.93 18.81 5.50
CA VAL A 106 -3.31 18.53 6.80
C VAL A 106 -3.59 19.66 7.80
N ASN A 107 -3.47 20.92 7.38
CA ASN A 107 -3.68 22.08 8.27
C ASN A 107 -5.16 22.31 8.63
N SER A 108 -6.09 21.72 7.90
CA SER A 108 -7.53 21.78 8.22
C SER A 108 -7.93 20.88 9.39
N LEU A 109 -7.06 19.96 9.80
CA LEU A 109 -7.34 18.99 10.86
C LEU A 109 -6.82 19.47 12.23
N PRO A 110 -7.46 19.07 13.35
CA PRO A 110 -6.98 19.37 14.68
C PRO A 110 -5.56 18.85 14.93
N LYS A 111 -4.68 19.71 15.43
CA LYS A 111 -3.28 19.37 15.74
C LYS A 111 -3.16 18.74 17.14
N PRO A 112 -2.13 17.91 17.39
CA PRO A 112 -1.15 17.39 16.43
C PRO A 112 -1.77 16.39 15.43
N VAL A 113 -1.30 16.44 14.16
CA VAL A 113 -1.71 15.51 13.08
C VAL A 113 -0.64 14.43 12.94
N CYS A 114 -1.05 13.16 12.88
CA CYS A 114 -0.16 12.04 12.60
C CYS A 114 -0.56 11.32 11.29
N LEU A 115 0.37 11.23 10.34
CA LEU A 115 0.20 10.45 9.12
C LEU A 115 0.37 8.97 9.41
N LEU A 116 -0.54 8.15 8.90
CA LEU A 116 -0.52 6.70 9.04
C LEU A 116 -0.45 6.05 7.67
N ALA A 117 0.54 5.21 7.43
CA ALA A 117 0.66 4.43 6.20
C ALA A 117 1.17 3.02 6.53
N HIS A 118 0.79 2.04 5.71
CA HIS A 118 1.17 0.65 5.91
C HIS A 118 2.50 0.36 5.23
N ASN A 119 3.56 0.05 6.00
CA ASN A 119 4.95 0.06 5.53
C ASN A 119 5.43 1.47 5.10
N GLY A 120 4.79 2.51 5.63
CA GLY A 120 4.99 3.91 5.23
C GLY A 120 6.40 4.43 5.44
N ILE A 121 7.13 3.95 6.46
CA ILE A 121 8.52 4.37 6.71
C ILE A 121 9.44 3.97 5.57
N LYS A 122 9.15 2.82 4.94
CA LYS A 122 9.96 2.29 3.83
C LYS A 122 9.37 2.61 2.46
N HIS A 123 8.21 3.26 2.41
CA HIS A 123 7.48 3.45 1.17
C HIS A 123 6.90 4.88 1.07
N ASP A 124 5.71 5.09 1.60
CA ASP A 124 4.89 6.28 1.37
C ASP A 124 5.58 7.58 1.82
N PHE A 125 6.12 7.61 3.05
CA PHE A 125 6.66 8.84 3.63
C PHE A 125 7.94 9.31 2.93
N PRO A 126 8.96 8.46 2.70
CA PRO A 126 10.14 8.85 1.95
C PRO A 126 9.83 9.42 0.56
N LEU A 127 8.85 8.85 -0.14
CA LEU A 127 8.44 9.25 -1.48
C LEU A 127 7.72 10.61 -1.48
N LEU A 128 6.74 10.76 -0.58
CA LEU A 128 6.00 12.01 -0.41
C LEU A 128 6.92 13.18 -0.03
N LEU A 129 7.87 12.94 0.88
CA LEU A 129 8.86 13.94 1.29
C LEU A 129 9.82 14.32 0.17
N ALA A 130 10.26 13.35 -0.64
CA ALA A 130 11.12 13.64 -1.78
C ALA A 130 10.40 14.56 -2.79
N HIS A 131 9.17 14.21 -3.17
CA HIS A 131 8.37 14.99 -4.12
C HIS A 131 8.06 16.41 -3.62
N THR A 132 7.55 16.54 -2.40
CA THR A 132 7.19 17.84 -1.80
C THR A 132 8.41 18.75 -1.62
N LYS A 133 9.56 18.19 -1.24
CA LYS A 133 10.80 18.96 -1.09
C LYS A 133 11.34 19.46 -2.43
N ILE A 134 11.34 18.63 -3.47
CA ILE A 134 11.79 19.02 -4.82
C ILE A 134 10.96 20.20 -5.35
N LEU A 135 9.67 20.20 -5.06
CA LEU A 135 8.74 21.26 -5.44
C LEU A 135 8.80 22.49 -4.52
N GLY A 136 9.68 22.50 -3.52
CA GLY A 136 9.84 23.62 -2.57
C GLY A 136 8.63 23.83 -1.67
N LYS A 137 7.81 22.80 -1.48
CA LYS A 137 6.54 22.83 -0.72
C LYS A 137 6.47 21.67 0.27
N PRO A 138 7.44 21.52 1.19
CA PRO A 138 7.42 20.45 2.19
C PRO A 138 6.16 20.54 3.05
N LEU A 139 5.76 19.41 3.63
CA LEU A 139 4.75 19.38 4.69
C LEU A 139 5.24 20.13 5.94
N PRO A 140 4.33 20.59 6.82
CA PRO A 140 4.69 21.32 8.03
C PRO A 140 5.55 20.48 8.99
N ASP A 141 6.48 21.12 9.70
CA ASP A 141 7.42 20.43 10.62
C ASP A 141 6.75 19.83 11.87
N ASP A 142 5.54 20.27 12.20
CA ASP A 142 4.72 19.77 13.32
C ASP A 142 3.96 18.48 12.98
N VAL A 143 4.10 17.98 11.74
CA VAL A 143 3.44 16.75 11.30
C VAL A 143 4.20 15.53 11.80
N LEU A 144 3.46 14.64 12.45
CA LEU A 144 3.96 13.36 12.96
C LEU A 144 3.66 12.25 11.93
N CYS A 145 4.33 11.11 12.05
CA CYS A 145 3.94 9.91 11.33
C CYS A 145 4.16 8.63 12.14
N ALA A 146 3.44 7.56 11.77
CA ALA A 146 3.63 6.22 12.30
C ALA A 146 3.34 5.15 11.23
N ASP A 147 4.07 4.05 11.29
CA ASP A 147 3.91 2.92 10.38
C ASP A 147 2.93 1.89 10.96
N THR A 148 1.89 1.55 10.20
CA THR A 148 0.87 0.61 10.68
C THR A 148 1.31 -0.86 10.58
N LEU A 149 2.34 -1.18 9.80
CA LEU A 149 2.85 -2.55 9.68
C LEU A 149 3.40 -3.10 11.01
N PRO A 150 4.34 -2.43 11.71
CA PRO A 150 4.79 -2.88 13.02
C PRO A 150 3.66 -2.83 14.07
N ALA A 151 2.79 -1.81 14.01
CA ALA A 151 1.63 -1.70 14.91
C ALA A 151 0.71 -2.93 14.81
N PHE A 152 0.29 -3.28 13.59
CA PHE A 152 -0.62 -4.41 13.37
C PHE A 152 0.03 -5.74 13.72
N LYS A 153 1.35 -5.88 13.49
CA LYS A 153 2.11 -7.06 13.90
C LYS A 153 2.06 -7.25 15.41
N GLU A 154 2.41 -6.21 16.17
CA GLU A 154 2.49 -6.27 17.63
C GLU A 154 1.11 -6.46 18.28
N LEU A 155 0.10 -5.71 17.81
CA LEU A 155 -1.27 -5.82 18.32
C LEU A 155 -1.88 -7.21 18.08
N ARG A 156 -1.49 -7.87 16.99
CA ARG A 156 -1.86 -9.26 16.72
C ARG A 156 -1.15 -10.21 17.69
N GLU A 157 0.15 -10.07 17.87
CA GLU A 157 0.97 -10.97 18.70
C GLU A 157 0.58 -10.91 20.18
N ASN A 158 0.19 -9.74 20.66
CA ASN A 158 -0.19 -9.52 22.06
C ASN A 158 -1.59 -10.04 22.42
N ASN A 159 -2.34 -10.64 21.48
CA ASN A 159 -3.68 -11.23 21.72
C ASN A 159 -4.66 -10.31 22.49
N TYR A 160 -4.54 -8.97 22.36
CA TYR A 160 -5.49 -8.01 22.95
C TYR A 160 -6.94 -8.22 22.47
N TYR A 161 -7.09 -8.99 21.39
CA TYR A 161 -8.34 -9.42 20.78
C TYR A 161 -8.54 -10.91 21.02
N SER A 162 -9.69 -11.30 21.58
CA SER A 162 -10.13 -12.69 21.54
C SER A 162 -10.46 -13.02 20.08
N TRP A 163 -9.53 -13.67 19.41
CA TRP A 163 -9.88 -14.52 18.29
C TRP A 163 -10.84 -15.58 18.88
N GLU A 164 -12.14 -15.48 18.66
CA GLU A 164 -12.95 -16.67 18.84
C GLU A 164 -12.76 -17.47 17.56
N THR A 165 -11.89 -18.49 17.62
CA THR A 165 -11.84 -19.55 16.60
C THR A 165 -13.16 -20.28 16.68
N LEU A 166 -14.14 -19.81 15.92
CA LEU A 166 -15.28 -20.63 15.57
C LEU A 166 -14.87 -21.51 14.40
N GLY A 167 -14.37 -22.70 14.75
CA GLY A 167 -14.20 -23.84 13.83
C GLY A 167 -12.78 -24.08 13.35
N ASP A 168 -12.03 -24.86 14.13
CA ASP A 168 -11.27 -26.00 13.60
C ASP A 168 -11.19 -27.07 14.69
N ILE A 169 -12.24 -27.88 14.77
CA ILE A 169 -12.15 -29.21 15.36
C ILE A 169 -11.68 -30.13 14.24
N THR A 170 -10.38 -30.41 14.16
CA THR A 170 -9.88 -31.75 13.83
C THR A 170 -8.44 -31.94 14.31
N SER A 171 -8.32 -32.84 15.29
CA SER A 171 -7.25 -33.84 15.48
C SER A 171 -5.79 -33.40 15.58
N SER A 172 -5.31 -33.44 16.83
CA SER A 172 -4.29 -34.39 17.30
C SER A 172 -2.93 -34.45 16.58
N SER A 173 -1.90 -34.02 17.33
CA SER A 173 -0.56 -34.62 17.45
C SER A 173 0.31 -34.75 16.20
N ASN A 174 1.34 -33.90 16.10
CA ASN A 174 2.74 -34.30 16.36
C ASN A 174 3.68 -33.09 16.21
N GLU A 175 4.43 -32.81 17.27
CA GLU A 175 5.67 -32.01 17.22
C GLU A 175 6.72 -32.74 16.38
N PRO A 176 7.58 -31.99 15.66
CA PRO A 176 9.00 -32.21 15.87
C PRO A 176 9.82 -30.91 15.95
N THR A 177 10.49 -30.79 17.09
CA THR A 177 11.92 -30.50 17.28
C THR A 177 12.67 -29.65 16.24
N VAL A 178 13.13 -28.51 16.75
CA VAL A 178 14.15 -27.61 16.19
C VAL A 178 15.46 -28.34 15.88
N SER A 179 15.94 -28.23 14.64
CA SER A 179 17.38 -28.24 14.33
C SER A 179 17.64 -27.72 12.91
N GLU A 180 18.66 -26.85 12.82
CA GLU A 180 19.40 -26.41 11.63
C GLU A 180 18.96 -25.11 10.95
N ILE A 181 19.56 -24.04 11.50
CA ILE A 181 19.91 -22.79 10.82
C ILE A 181 20.71 -23.12 9.56
N ILE A 182 20.21 -22.71 8.40
CA ILE A 182 21.05 -22.35 7.27
C ILE A 182 20.58 -20.98 6.77
N ASP A 183 21.42 -20.00 7.11
CA ASP A 183 21.45 -18.64 6.59
C ASP A 183 21.92 -18.68 5.13
N LEU A 184 21.08 -18.17 4.22
CA LEU A 184 21.47 -17.85 2.85
C LEU A 184 20.94 -16.47 2.50
N THR A 185 21.57 -15.45 3.09
CA THR A 185 21.79 -14.19 2.39
C THR A 185 22.72 -14.45 1.20
N GLU A 186 22.15 -14.70 0.02
CA GLU A 186 22.88 -14.49 -1.23
C GLU A 186 22.63 -13.07 -1.71
N GLU A 187 23.59 -12.19 -1.39
CA GLU A 187 23.83 -10.97 -2.15
C GLU A 187 24.33 -11.38 -3.55
N GLY A 188 23.43 -11.30 -4.53
CA GLY A 188 23.79 -11.33 -5.94
C GLY A 188 24.06 -9.91 -6.44
N ASP A 189 25.33 -9.51 -6.40
CA ASP A 189 25.84 -8.38 -7.18
C ASP A 189 25.64 -8.66 -8.68
N ILE A 190 24.55 -8.14 -9.24
CA ILE A 190 24.42 -8.01 -10.69
C ILE A 190 24.74 -6.56 -11.03
N ALA A 191 25.97 -6.35 -11.49
CA ALA A 191 26.41 -5.11 -12.10
C ALA A 191 25.56 -4.82 -13.36
N GLU A 192 24.54 -3.98 -13.21
CA GLU A 192 23.78 -3.46 -14.35
C GLU A 192 24.41 -2.18 -14.90
N LYS A 193 24.59 -2.19 -16.21
CA LYS A 193 25.22 -1.14 -17.01
C LYS A 193 24.43 0.16 -16.90
N LYS A 194 25.16 1.27 -16.78
CA LYS A 194 24.62 2.64 -16.91
C LYS A 194 23.96 2.78 -18.27
N ASP A 195 22.63 2.78 -18.32
CA ASP A 195 21.88 3.27 -19.46
C ASP A 195 21.38 4.68 -19.16
N GLN A 196 22.11 5.67 -19.66
CA GLN A 196 21.64 7.05 -19.71
C GLN A 196 20.75 7.15 -20.94
N ASN A 197 19.44 6.99 -20.77
CA ASN A 197 18.33 7.58 -21.55
C ASN A 197 17.03 6.82 -21.26
N GLU A 198 16.37 7.08 -20.12
CA GLU A 198 14.98 6.65 -19.94
C GLU A 198 14.06 7.47 -20.87
N PRO A 199 13.25 6.83 -21.74
CA PRO A 199 12.34 7.54 -22.62
C PRO A 199 11.23 8.21 -21.81
N LYS A 200 11.12 9.54 -21.94
CA LYS A 200 9.94 10.30 -21.49
C LYS A 200 8.77 10.00 -22.42
N THR A 201 7.57 9.79 -21.86
CA THR A 201 6.35 9.49 -22.62
C THR A 201 6.10 10.55 -23.71
N PRO A 202 6.02 10.19 -25.00
CA PRO A 202 5.60 11.11 -26.05
C PRO A 202 4.11 11.44 -25.91
N LYS A 203 3.74 12.72 -25.96
CA LYS A 203 2.33 13.14 -26.09
C LYS A 203 1.80 12.68 -27.45
N ARG A 204 0.67 11.97 -27.47
CA ARG A 204 0.02 11.53 -28.72
C ARG A 204 -0.52 12.73 -29.49
N ILE A 205 0.07 13.05 -30.64
CA ILE A 205 -0.50 14.03 -31.58
C ILE A 205 -1.67 13.34 -32.29
N THR A 206 -2.89 13.81 -32.06
CA THR A 206 -4.07 13.39 -32.82
C THR A 206 -4.06 14.08 -34.19
N GLN A 207 -3.69 13.34 -35.23
CA GLN A 207 -4.08 13.66 -36.62
C GLN A 207 -4.69 12.45 -37.32
N SER A 208 -5.78 12.75 -38.01
CA SER A 208 -6.80 11.91 -38.62
C SER A 208 -6.48 11.47 -40.06
N HIS A 209 -6.98 10.27 -40.45
CA HIS A 209 -7.11 9.69 -41.82
C HIS A 209 -5.78 9.31 -42.52
N CYS A 210 -5.52 8.17 -43.20
CA CYS A 210 -6.19 6.93 -43.70
C CYS A 210 -5.03 5.99 -44.19
N PRO A 211 -5.23 4.82 -44.85
CA PRO A 211 -6.08 3.64 -44.62
C PRO A 211 -5.25 2.32 -44.42
N SER A 212 -5.96 1.21 -44.24
CA SER A 212 -5.47 -0.16 -43.95
C SER A 212 -4.60 -0.82 -45.04
N LEU A 213 -3.58 -1.58 -44.60
CA LEU A 213 -2.80 -2.49 -45.43
C LEU A 213 -2.96 -3.95 -44.99
N LYS A 214 -3.08 -4.80 -46.02
CA LYS A 214 -3.57 -6.17 -46.04
C LYS A 214 -2.56 -7.20 -45.51
N GLU A 215 -3.13 -8.25 -44.92
CA GLU A 215 -2.50 -9.51 -44.54
C GLU A 215 -1.75 -10.19 -45.70
N LYS A 216 -0.63 -10.84 -45.38
CA LYS A 216 -0.05 -11.91 -46.20
C LYS A 216 0.30 -13.11 -45.31
N ASN A 217 -0.40 -14.21 -45.59
CA ASN A 217 -0.18 -15.55 -45.08
C ASN A 217 1.15 -16.13 -45.59
N SER A 218 1.86 -16.87 -44.74
CA SER A 218 2.82 -17.89 -45.16
C SER A 218 2.69 -19.10 -44.24
N THR A 219 2.21 -20.18 -44.85
CA THR A 219 2.07 -21.54 -44.34
C THR A 219 3.42 -22.25 -44.17
N GLY A 220 3.56 -23.01 -43.09
CA GLY A 220 4.64 -23.98 -42.90
C GLY A 220 4.25 -25.02 -41.85
N ASN A 221 3.65 -26.12 -42.31
CA ASN A 221 3.29 -27.30 -41.51
C ASN A 221 4.54 -28.13 -41.19
N PHE A 222 4.76 -28.49 -39.92
CA PHE A 222 5.45 -29.72 -39.54
C PHE A 222 5.05 -30.18 -38.12
N GLU A 223 4.42 -31.35 -38.05
CA GLU A 223 4.31 -32.25 -36.89
C GLU A 223 3.91 -33.64 -37.47
N PRO A 224 3.97 -34.80 -36.76
CA PRO A 224 4.12 -34.99 -35.29
C PRO A 224 5.06 -36.15 -34.88
N THR A 225 5.38 -36.29 -33.58
CA THR A 225 5.06 -37.50 -32.76
C THR A 225 5.50 -37.41 -31.29
N THR A 226 4.57 -37.72 -30.39
CA THR A 226 4.67 -37.88 -28.92
C THR A 226 5.19 -39.27 -28.49
N PRO A 227 5.52 -39.47 -27.20
CA PRO A 227 4.54 -40.17 -26.34
C PRO A 227 4.33 -39.57 -24.92
N GLU A 228 3.07 -39.70 -24.47
CA GLU A 228 2.48 -39.65 -23.12
C GLU A 228 3.26 -40.47 -22.05
N LYS A 229 3.16 -40.35 -20.72
CA LYS A 229 2.34 -39.67 -19.67
C LYS A 229 3.19 -39.84 -18.38
N ALA A 230 3.20 -38.95 -17.38
CA ALA A 230 2.21 -38.99 -16.30
C ALA A 230 2.31 -37.72 -15.44
N SER A 231 1.15 -37.12 -15.23
CA SER A 231 0.87 -35.95 -14.43
C SER A 231 0.92 -36.24 -12.92
N VAL A 232 1.82 -35.56 -12.20
CA VAL A 232 1.65 -35.30 -10.77
C VAL A 232 1.32 -33.81 -10.63
N LYS A 233 0.03 -33.50 -10.51
CA LYS A 233 -0.43 -32.17 -10.07
C LYS A 233 0.02 -32.00 -8.61
N LYS A 234 1.18 -31.39 -8.39
CA LYS A 234 1.46 -30.74 -7.10
C LYS A 234 0.64 -29.45 -7.07
N ASN A 235 -0.42 -29.45 -6.25
CA ASN A 235 -1.07 -28.23 -5.81
C ASN A 235 -0.01 -27.36 -5.11
N LEU A 236 0.56 -26.41 -5.84
CA LEU A 236 1.40 -25.36 -5.32
C LEU A 236 0.52 -24.11 -5.08
N ASN A 237 -0.57 -24.29 -4.34
CA ASN A 237 -1.45 -23.21 -3.93
C ASN A 237 -1.36 -23.06 -2.42
N GLU A 238 -0.25 -22.49 -1.96
CA GLU A 238 -0.15 -21.68 -0.75
C GLU A 238 1.24 -21.04 -0.78
N LEU A 239 1.39 -20.01 -1.62
CA LEU A 239 2.34 -18.97 -1.32
C LEU A 239 1.87 -18.40 0.01
N THR A 240 2.57 -18.74 1.09
CA THR A 240 2.28 -18.25 2.44
C THR A 240 2.32 -16.72 2.40
N GLU A 241 1.15 -16.10 2.31
CA GLU A 241 1.06 -14.64 2.35
C GLU A 241 1.70 -14.18 3.67
N THR A 242 2.66 -13.26 3.57
CA THR A 242 3.33 -12.73 4.75
C THR A 242 2.27 -12.16 5.69
N PRO A 243 2.22 -12.58 6.96
CA PRO A 243 1.03 -12.44 7.80
C PRO A 243 0.74 -10.99 8.22
N ASN A 244 1.64 -10.05 7.90
CA ASN A 244 1.54 -8.64 8.25
C ASN A 244 1.15 -7.74 7.07
N LYS A 245 0.97 -8.27 5.85
CA LYS A 245 0.44 -7.48 4.74
C LYS A 245 -0.96 -6.96 5.09
N LEU A 246 -1.30 -5.77 4.61
CA LEU A 246 -2.59 -5.15 4.85
C LEU A 246 -3.75 -6.09 4.51
N LYS A 247 -3.69 -6.74 3.34
CA LYS A 247 -4.66 -7.77 2.92
C LYS A 247 -4.81 -8.90 3.92
N SER A 248 -3.70 -9.47 4.39
CA SER A 248 -3.71 -10.58 5.33
C SER A 248 -4.27 -10.17 6.69
N VAL A 249 -3.94 -8.96 7.17
CA VAL A 249 -4.50 -8.39 8.40
C VAL A 249 -6.00 -8.15 8.25
N TYR A 250 -6.43 -7.51 7.14
CA TYR A 250 -7.84 -7.25 6.86
C TYR A 250 -8.65 -8.54 6.79
N HIS A 251 -8.18 -9.53 6.02
CA HIS A 251 -8.83 -10.82 5.90
C HIS A 251 -8.93 -11.55 7.23
N ARG A 252 -7.91 -11.45 8.08
CA ARG A 252 -7.96 -12.03 9.43
C ARG A 252 -9.07 -11.41 10.28
N LEU A 253 -9.20 -10.07 10.24
CA LEU A 253 -10.14 -9.29 11.05
C LEU A 253 -11.59 -9.38 10.57
N TYR A 254 -11.81 -9.47 9.26
CA TYR A 254 -13.14 -9.38 8.63
C TYR A 254 -13.60 -10.66 7.93
N LYS A 255 -12.72 -11.64 7.70
CA LYS A 255 -12.98 -12.85 6.90
C LYS A 255 -13.43 -12.55 5.46
N GLU A 256 -13.01 -11.40 4.96
CA GLU A 256 -13.33 -10.86 3.64
C GLU A 256 -12.06 -10.35 2.96
N ASN A 257 -12.11 -10.19 1.64
CA ASN A 257 -11.03 -9.51 0.90
C ASN A 257 -11.21 -7.99 0.96
N ILE A 258 -10.13 -7.25 0.76
CA ILE A 258 -10.20 -5.79 0.67
C ILE A 258 -11.02 -5.41 -0.57
N PRO A 259 -12.09 -4.60 -0.43
CA PRO A 259 -12.78 -4.04 -1.58
C PRO A 259 -11.86 -3.09 -2.34
N LYS A 260 -11.73 -3.27 -3.67
CA LYS A 260 -10.82 -2.49 -4.52
C LYS A 260 -9.37 -2.49 -4.00
N GLU A 261 -8.88 -3.66 -3.58
CA GLU A 261 -7.46 -3.87 -3.24
C GLU A 261 -6.56 -3.31 -4.36
N HIS A 262 -5.43 -2.71 -3.98
CA HIS A 262 -4.49 -2.05 -4.91
C HIS A 262 -5.06 -0.81 -5.62
N THR A 263 -6.03 -0.16 -4.98
CA THR A 263 -6.33 1.25 -5.26
C THR A 263 -5.96 2.05 -4.03
N ALA A 264 -5.45 3.27 -4.20
CA ALA A 264 -5.03 4.06 -3.04
C ALA A 264 -6.20 4.30 -2.07
N GLU A 265 -7.42 4.49 -2.60
CA GLU A 265 -8.63 4.62 -1.80
C GLU A 265 -8.99 3.32 -1.06
N GLY A 266 -9.01 2.18 -1.76
CA GLY A 266 -9.37 0.89 -1.19
C GLY A 266 -8.46 0.47 -0.05
N ASP A 267 -7.15 0.63 -0.23
CA ASP A 267 -6.14 0.27 0.76
C ASP A 267 -6.19 1.23 1.97
N THR A 268 -6.39 2.53 1.74
CA THR A 268 -6.60 3.49 2.84
C THR A 268 -7.87 3.19 3.65
N GLU A 269 -8.98 2.82 2.99
CA GLU A 269 -10.23 2.43 3.66
C GLU A 269 -10.08 1.13 4.44
N ALA A 270 -9.36 0.14 3.91
CA ALA A 270 -9.03 -1.08 4.61
C ALA A 270 -8.20 -0.80 5.87
N MET A 271 -7.21 0.09 5.77
CA MET A 271 -6.42 0.52 6.92
C MET A 271 -7.27 1.21 7.98
N LEU A 272 -8.20 2.10 7.59
CA LEU A 272 -9.14 2.75 8.51
C LEU A 272 -10.00 1.74 9.28
N LYS A 273 -10.51 0.73 8.58
CA LYS A 273 -11.27 -0.38 9.16
C LYS A 273 -10.43 -1.16 10.16
N CYS A 274 -9.21 -1.57 9.77
CA CYS A 274 -8.27 -2.25 10.66
C CYS A 274 -8.01 -1.44 11.93
N ILE A 275 -7.74 -0.13 11.81
CA ILE A 275 -7.51 0.77 12.95
C ILE A 275 -8.74 0.80 13.87
N ALA A 276 -9.95 0.97 13.32
CA ALA A 276 -11.16 0.95 14.12
C ALA A 276 -11.33 -0.39 14.85
N LYS A 277 -11.05 -1.52 14.20
CA LYS A 277 -11.13 -2.85 14.80
C LYS A 277 -10.08 -3.06 15.90
N PHE A 278 -8.86 -2.57 15.70
CA PHE A 278 -7.79 -2.55 16.71
C PHE A 278 -7.97 -1.50 17.81
N GLY A 279 -8.99 -0.65 17.72
CA GLY A 279 -9.50 0.17 18.82
C GLY A 279 -8.44 0.94 19.62
N GLU A 280 -8.69 1.07 20.93
CA GLU A 280 -7.88 1.88 21.85
C GLU A 280 -6.40 1.51 21.86
N GLN A 281 -6.10 0.20 21.73
CA GLN A 281 -4.72 -0.30 21.77
C GLN A 281 -3.88 0.23 20.59
N PHE A 282 -4.48 0.38 19.40
CA PHE A 282 -3.79 1.01 18.28
C PHE A 282 -3.44 2.47 18.57
N HIS A 283 -4.35 3.21 19.19
CA HIS A 283 -4.12 4.63 19.47
C HIS A 283 -3.05 4.84 20.55
N ILE A 284 -2.99 3.96 21.55
CA ILE A 284 -1.91 3.92 22.55
C ILE A 284 -0.59 3.65 21.84
N TRP A 285 -0.54 2.61 21.00
CA TRP A 285 0.67 2.25 20.26
C TRP A 285 1.19 3.43 19.41
N VAL A 286 0.31 4.11 18.67
CA VAL A 286 0.71 5.28 17.86
C VAL A 286 1.22 6.41 18.75
N GLN A 287 0.61 6.65 19.91
CA GLN A 287 1.04 7.70 20.83
C GLN A 287 2.43 7.43 21.43
N GLU A 288 2.85 6.17 21.52
CA GLU A 288 4.14 5.72 22.03
C GLU A 288 5.23 5.62 20.94
N ASN A 289 4.84 5.42 19.68
CA ASN A 289 5.75 5.07 18.59
C ASN A 289 5.78 6.07 17.41
N TYR A 290 5.04 7.17 17.47
CA TYR A 290 5.13 8.19 16.43
C TYR A 290 6.52 8.83 16.39
N ILE A 291 6.90 9.32 15.22
CA ILE A 291 8.10 10.16 15.01
C ILE A 291 7.71 11.42 14.24
N HIS A 292 8.61 12.41 14.16
CA HIS A 292 8.37 13.55 13.30
C HIS A 292 8.52 13.14 11.83
N LEU A 293 7.60 13.56 10.97
CA LEU A 293 7.65 13.19 9.56
C LEU A 293 8.95 13.66 8.90
N ASN A 294 9.47 14.82 9.29
CA ASN A 294 10.72 15.37 8.75
C ASN A 294 12.00 14.62 9.18
N GLU A 295 11.91 13.70 10.14
CA GLU A 295 13.01 12.80 10.55
C GLU A 295 13.18 11.60 9.60
N ILE A 296 12.18 11.31 8.76
CA ILE A 296 12.24 10.22 7.78
C ILE A 296 13.29 10.52 6.70
N GLN A 297 14.15 9.53 6.43
CA GLN A 297 15.06 9.58 5.30
C GLN A 297 14.26 9.53 3.99
N ARG A 298 14.53 10.49 3.10
CA ARG A 298 13.90 10.60 1.79
C ARG A 298 14.40 9.51 0.86
N CYS A 299 13.60 9.11 -0.12
CA CYS A 299 14.04 8.15 -1.14
C CYS A 299 15.23 8.68 -1.95
N TRP A 300 15.33 9.99 -2.17
CA TRP A 300 16.39 10.68 -2.90
C TRP A 300 16.46 12.18 -2.55
#